data_AF-A0A7S4SQX1-F1
#
_entry.id   AF-A0A7S4SQX1-F1
#
_cell.length_a   1.000
_cell.length_b   1.000
_cell.length_c   1.000
_cell.angle_alpha   90.00
_cell.angle_beta   90.00
_cell.angle_gamma   90.00
#
_symmetry.space_group_name_H-M   'P 1'
#
loop_
_entity.id
_entity.type
_entity.pdbx_description
1 polymer ?
#
loop_
_entity_poly.entity_id
_entity_poly.type
_entity_poly.pdbx_seq_one_letter_code
_entity_poly.pdbx_strand_id
1 'polypeptide(L)'
;TEWPRGRTGKVDRKALPVPTFSVQDTVAPRTPLEATLLALFCQALRRDPGVTSVHSDFFSLGGTSLKAASLLSLLRVQIPEAASLQFDELYAHPSPSDLAALLTTGRETAFKLGPAPAEGLLPASLGQE
;
A
#
# COMPACT_ATOMS: atom_id res chain seq x y z
N THR A 1 13.96 42.19 -17.10
CA THR A 1 13.74 40.74 -17.04
C THR A 1 14.93 40.09 -16.41
N GLU A 2 14.91 39.91 -15.09
CA GLU A 2 15.94 39.15 -14.40
C GLU A 2 15.31 38.41 -13.21
N TRP A 3 15.62 37.12 -13.11
CA TRP A 3 15.24 36.26 -11.99
C TRP A 3 16.49 36.11 -11.10
N PRO A 4 16.42 36.41 -9.79
CA PRO A 4 17.57 36.22 -8.92
C PRO A 4 17.63 34.76 -8.48
N ARG A 5 18.74 34.08 -8.80
CA ARG A 5 19.09 32.78 -8.19
C ARG A 5 19.72 33.03 -6.82
N GLY A 6 19.07 32.51 -5.78
CA GLY A 6 19.60 32.39 -4.43
C GLY A 6 19.94 30.93 -4.10
N ARG A 7 21.20 30.69 -3.76
CA ARG A 7 21.84 29.43 -3.40
C ARG A 7 21.44 29.02 -1.97
N THR A 8 20.46 28.13 -1.80
CA THR A 8 20.35 27.15 -0.69
C THR A 8 18.99 26.43 -0.75
N GLY A 9 19.03 25.14 -1.08
CA GLY A 9 17.88 24.24 -1.08
C GLY A 9 17.43 23.88 0.33
N LYS A 10 16.72 24.78 1.00
CA LYS A 10 15.85 24.42 2.11
C LYS A 10 14.43 24.78 1.69
N VAL A 11 13.71 23.76 1.23
CA VAL A 11 12.25 23.80 1.17
C VAL A 11 11.77 24.17 2.57
N ASP A 12 11.10 25.31 2.65
CA ASP A 12 10.54 25.86 3.87
C ASP A 12 9.48 24.88 4.42
N ARG A 13 9.85 24.12 5.46
CA ARG A 13 8.96 23.19 6.18
C ARG A 13 7.89 23.91 7.01
N LYS A 14 7.80 25.25 6.96
CA LYS A 14 6.83 26.05 7.71
C LYS A 14 5.60 26.44 6.88
N ALA A 15 5.62 26.22 5.57
CA ALA A 15 4.50 26.51 4.67
C ALA A 15 3.67 25.28 4.26
N LEU A 16 3.93 24.09 4.81
CA LEU A 16 3.01 22.97 4.62
C LEU A 16 1.82 23.12 5.58
N PRO A 17 0.57 23.25 5.10
CA PRO A 17 -0.59 23.10 5.95
C PRO A 17 -0.48 21.75 6.65
N VAL A 18 -0.58 21.76 7.98
CA VAL A 18 -0.64 20.53 8.77
C VAL A 18 -1.77 19.67 8.20
N PRO A 19 -1.52 18.45 7.70
CA PRO A 19 -2.60 17.58 7.27
C PRO A 19 -3.38 17.19 8.52
N THR A 20 -4.41 17.96 8.85
CA THR A 20 -5.42 17.57 9.83
C THR A 20 -6.23 16.48 9.15
N PHE A 21 -5.91 15.22 9.47
CA PHE A 21 -6.75 14.08 9.14
C PHE A 21 -8.06 14.25 9.93
N SER A 22 -8.99 15.04 9.38
CA SER A 22 -10.28 15.29 10.01
C SER A 22 -11.07 13.99 9.97
N VAL A 23 -11.47 13.51 11.15
CA VAL A 23 -12.33 12.32 11.33
C VAL A 23 -13.66 12.48 10.57
N GLN A 24 -14.02 13.69 10.15
CA GLN A 24 -15.23 13.94 9.38
C GLN A 24 -15.20 13.41 7.94
N ASP A 25 -14.02 13.09 7.38
CA ASP A 25 -13.88 12.52 6.03
C ASP A 25 -13.75 10.98 6.05
N THR A 26 -13.89 10.34 7.22
CA THR A 26 -13.78 8.88 7.31
C THR A 26 -15.06 8.21 6.84
N VAL A 27 -15.03 7.68 5.61
CA VAL A 27 -16.10 6.79 5.10
C VAL A 27 -16.05 5.45 5.83
N ALA A 28 -17.18 5.09 6.45
CA ALA A 28 -17.36 3.82 7.13
C ALA A 28 -17.48 2.64 6.14
N PRO A 29 -17.05 1.42 6.54
CA PRO A 29 -17.20 0.22 5.71
C PRO A 29 -18.67 -0.12 5.47
N ARG A 30 -18.99 -0.47 4.23
CA ARG A 30 -20.35 -0.84 3.80
C ARG A 30 -20.54 -2.35 3.78
N THR A 31 -19.45 -3.11 3.66
CA THR A 31 -19.46 -4.57 3.61
C THR A 31 -18.65 -5.19 4.76
N PRO A 32 -18.95 -6.44 5.18
CA PRO A 32 -18.15 -7.14 6.19
C PRO A 32 -16.71 -7.38 5.75
N LEU A 33 -16.48 -7.54 4.44
CA LEU A 33 -15.14 -7.66 3.87
C LEU A 33 -14.36 -6.36 4.04
N GLU A 34 -14.94 -5.21 3.69
CA GLU A 34 -14.32 -3.90 3.92
C GLU A 34 -14.02 -3.64 5.39
N ALA A 35 -14.92 -4.01 6.30
CA ALA A 35 -14.70 -3.86 7.74
C ALA A 35 -13.49 -4.69 8.21
N THR A 36 -13.36 -5.91 7.70
CA THR A 36 -12.22 -6.80 8.00
C THR A 36 -10.92 -6.24 7.43
N LEU A 37 -10.93 -5.80 6.17
CA LEU A 37 -9.79 -5.18 5.51
C LEU A 37 -9.35 -3.92 6.26
N LEU A 38 -10.28 -3.04 6.63
CA LEU A 38 -10.00 -1.83 7.39
C LEU A 38 -9.34 -2.15 8.73
N ALA A 39 -9.84 -3.15 9.45
CA ALA A 39 -9.25 -3.58 10.72
C ALA A 39 -7.82 -4.11 10.54
N LEU A 40 -7.56 -4.90 9.49
CA LEU A 40 -6.22 -5.42 9.20
C LEU A 40 -5.24 -4.32 8.77
N PHE A 41 -5.71 -3.34 8.00
CA PHE A 41 -4.93 -2.14 7.66
C PHE A 41 -4.54 -1.37 8.91
N CYS A 42 -5.48 -1.14 9.82
CA CYS A 42 -5.23 -0.48 11.10
C CYS A 42 -4.23 -1.25 11.96
N GLN A 43 -4.35 -2.58 12.01
CA GLN A 43 -3.41 -3.45 12.72
C GLN A 43 -1.99 -3.38 12.16
N ALA A 44 -1.84 -3.40 10.83
CA ALA A 44 -0.56 -3.32 10.14
C ALA A 44 0.08 -1.93 10.24
N LEU A 45 -0.74 -0.87 10.18
CA LEU A 45 -0.30 0.52 10.32
C LEU A 45 -0.09 0.93 11.79
N ARG A 46 -0.57 0.13 12.75
CA ARG A 46 -0.63 0.45 14.18
C ARG A 46 -1.40 1.76 14.44
N ARG A 47 -2.56 1.90 13.79
CA ARG A 47 -3.43 3.08 13.90
C ARG A 47 -4.81 2.68 14.41
N ASP A 48 -5.54 3.68 14.89
CA ASP A 48 -6.92 3.49 15.34
C ASP A 48 -7.87 3.38 14.13
N PRO A 49 -8.85 2.46 14.15
CA PRO A 49 -9.84 2.33 13.09
C PRO A 49 -10.73 3.57 12.92
N GLY A 50 -10.93 4.37 13.97
CA GLY A 50 -11.74 5.59 13.90
C GLY A 50 -11.10 6.71 13.08
N VAL A 51 -9.81 6.64 12.78
CA VAL A 51 -9.09 7.67 12.00
C VAL A 51 -8.76 7.24 10.57
N THR A 52 -9.20 6.05 10.16
CA THR A 52 -8.88 5.44 8.86
C THR A 52 -10.15 5.24 8.06
N SER A 53 -10.19 5.73 6.81
CA SER A 53 -11.32 5.51 5.91
C SER A 53 -11.11 4.26 5.05
N VAL A 54 -12.20 3.66 4.57
CA VAL A 54 -12.13 2.59 3.56
C VAL A 54 -11.51 3.03 2.22
N HIS A 55 -11.50 4.34 1.92
CA HIS A 55 -10.81 4.91 0.75
C HIS A 55 -9.41 5.42 1.07
N SER A 56 -8.94 5.27 2.32
CA SER A 56 -7.60 5.73 2.67
C SER A 56 -6.53 4.85 2.04
N ASP A 57 -5.60 5.52 1.36
CA ASP A 57 -4.42 4.91 0.77
C ASP A 57 -3.42 4.47 1.85
N PHE A 58 -3.05 3.18 1.82
CA PHE A 58 -2.17 2.56 2.80
C PHE A 58 -0.80 3.26 2.91
N PHE A 59 -0.22 3.67 1.78
CA PHE A 59 1.11 4.26 1.72
C PHE A 59 1.10 5.72 2.19
N SER A 60 0.04 6.45 1.85
CA SER A 60 -0.22 7.82 2.30
C SER A 60 -0.42 7.90 3.82
N LEU A 61 -0.92 6.82 4.43
CA LEU A 61 -1.04 6.69 5.89
C LEU A 61 0.26 6.29 6.61
N GLY A 62 1.39 6.19 5.90
CA GLY A 62 2.68 5.77 6.46
C GLY A 62 2.92 4.26 6.38
N GLY A 63 2.28 3.60 5.43
CA GLY A 63 2.59 2.24 5.01
C GLY A 63 3.98 2.16 4.38
N THR A 64 4.75 1.15 4.76
CA THR A 64 6.06 0.84 4.17
C THR A 64 6.04 -0.56 3.58
N SER A 65 7.04 -0.93 2.79
CA SER A 65 7.18 -2.29 2.24
C SER A 65 7.11 -3.39 3.30
N LEU A 66 7.70 -3.17 4.48
CA LEU A 66 7.65 -4.13 5.60
C LEU A 66 6.24 -4.25 6.20
N LYS A 67 5.53 -3.13 6.35
CA LYS A 67 4.13 -3.14 6.82
C LYS A 67 3.20 -3.74 5.79
N ALA A 68 3.44 -3.50 4.50
CA ALA A 68 2.72 -4.10 3.38
C ALA A 68 2.93 -5.63 3.34
N ALA A 69 4.16 -6.10 3.54
CA ALA A 69 4.44 -7.54 3.66
C ALA A 69 3.67 -8.17 4.82
N SER A 70 3.68 -7.49 5.96
CA SER A 70 2.96 -7.93 7.17
C SER A 70 1.44 -7.94 6.93
N LEU A 71 0.91 -6.91 6.28
CA LEU A 71 -0.49 -6.82 5.90
C LEU A 71 -0.89 -7.97 4.96
N LEU A 72 -0.10 -8.24 3.91
CA LEU A 72 -0.36 -9.36 2.99
C LEU A 72 -0.38 -10.70 3.73
N SER A 73 0.56 -10.95 4.65
CA SER A 73 0.54 -12.16 5.47
C SER A 73 -0.72 -12.25 6.35
N LEU A 74 -1.14 -11.17 6.97
CA LEU A 74 -2.36 -11.12 7.79
C LEU A 74 -3.62 -11.35 6.94
N LEU A 75 -3.69 -10.72 5.77
CA LEU A 75 -4.79 -10.89 4.82
C LEU A 75 -4.92 -12.34 4.38
N ARG A 76 -3.81 -13.00 4.03
CA ARG A 76 -3.79 -14.41 3.62
C ARG A 76 -4.26 -15.38 4.71
N VAL A 77 -4.05 -15.03 5.98
CA VAL A 77 -4.50 -15.85 7.12
C VAL A 77 -6.01 -15.67 7.37
N GLN A 78 -6.52 -14.45 7.20
CA GLN A 78 -7.89 -14.10 7.59
C GLN A 78 -8.90 -14.19 6.43
N ILE A 79 -8.42 -14.10 5.19
CA ILE A 79 -9.25 -14.03 3.98
C ILE A 79 -8.67 -15.04 2.98
N PRO A 80 -9.34 -16.18 2.73
CA PRO A 80 -8.83 -17.19 1.81
C PRO A 80 -8.72 -16.68 0.37
N GLU A 81 -9.63 -15.80 -0.07
CA GLU A 81 -9.53 -15.13 -1.38
C GLU A 81 -8.30 -14.23 -1.51
N ALA A 82 -7.73 -13.77 -0.39
CA ALA A 82 -6.49 -12.99 -0.37
C ALA A 82 -5.22 -13.85 -0.46
N ALA A 83 -5.33 -15.19 -0.52
CA ALA A 83 -4.18 -16.09 -0.66
C ALA A 83 -3.30 -15.73 -1.88
N SER A 84 -3.95 -15.31 -2.98
CA SER A 84 -3.29 -14.94 -4.23
C SER A 84 -2.88 -13.46 -4.33
N LEU A 85 -3.20 -12.63 -3.32
CA LEU A 85 -2.84 -11.20 -3.34
C LEU A 85 -1.32 -11.01 -3.41
N GLN A 86 -0.88 -10.23 -4.40
CA GLN A 86 0.52 -9.88 -4.61
C GLN A 86 0.82 -8.43 -4.22
N PHE A 87 2.11 -8.13 -4.11
CA PHE A 87 2.58 -6.77 -3.84
C PHE A 87 2.19 -5.76 -4.92
N ASP A 88 2.25 -6.17 -6.19
CA ASP A 88 1.88 -5.31 -7.32
C ASP A 88 0.43 -4.82 -7.19
N GLU A 89 -0.46 -5.74 -6.82
CA GLU A 89 -1.88 -5.46 -6.66
C GLU A 89 -2.17 -4.63 -5.40
N LEU A 90 -1.42 -4.81 -4.31
CA LEU A 90 -1.52 -3.93 -3.15
C LEU A 90 -1.04 -2.50 -3.47
N TYR A 91 -0.08 -2.34 -4.38
CA TYR A 91 0.36 -1.02 -4.85
C TYR A 91 -0.62 -0.39 -5.84
N ALA A 92 -1.21 -1.17 -6.73
CA ALA A 92 -2.23 -0.72 -7.67
C ALA A 92 -3.55 -0.36 -6.96
N HIS A 93 -3.87 -1.11 -5.90
CA HIS A 93 -5.12 -1.02 -5.15
C HIS A 93 -4.84 -0.82 -3.64
N PRO A 94 -4.29 0.35 -3.25
CA PRO A 94 -3.77 0.60 -1.90
C PRO A 94 -4.86 0.94 -0.87
N SER A 95 -6.14 0.78 -1.20
CA SER A 95 -7.28 1.12 -0.35
C SER A 95 -8.11 -0.12 0.01
N PRO A 96 -8.69 -0.18 1.23
CA PRO A 96 -9.57 -1.27 1.64
C PRO A 96 -10.75 -1.53 0.71
N SER A 97 -11.46 -0.50 0.24
CA SER A 97 -12.58 -0.67 -0.69
C SER A 97 -12.14 -1.19 -2.06
N ASP A 98 -10.95 -0.79 -2.50
CA ASP A 98 -10.42 -1.26 -3.78
C ASP A 98 -10.05 -2.75 -3.72
N LEU A 99 -9.34 -3.15 -2.67
CA LEU A 99 -9.07 -4.57 -2.41
C LEU A 99 -10.36 -5.39 -2.24
N ALA A 100 -11.38 -4.83 -1.57
CA ALA A 100 -12.68 -5.50 -1.44
C ALA A 100 -13.34 -5.72 -2.81
N ALA A 101 -13.30 -4.71 -3.69
CA ALA A 101 -13.81 -4.81 -5.05
C ALA A 101 -13.04 -5.85 -5.87
N LEU A 102 -11.71 -5.86 -5.76
CA LEU A 102 -10.84 -6.83 -6.44
C LEU A 102 -11.11 -8.28 -6.00
N LEU A 103 -11.35 -8.49 -4.71
CA LEU A 103 -11.69 -9.82 -4.18
C LEU A 103 -13.12 -10.24 -4.55
N THR A 104 -14.06 -9.29 -4.63
CA THR A 104 -15.47 -9.55 -4.97
C THR A 104 -15.69 -9.79 -6.46
N THR A 105 -15.00 -9.05 -7.33
CA THR A 105 -15.21 -9.13 -8.80
C THR A 105 -14.67 -10.43 -9.41
N GLY A 106 -14.02 -11.28 -8.62
CA GLY A 106 -13.35 -12.47 -9.08
C GLY A 106 -12.03 -12.10 -9.75
N ARG A 107 -10.92 -12.49 -9.12
CA ARG A 107 -9.61 -12.42 -9.75
C ARG A 107 -9.56 -13.48 -10.83
N GLU A 108 -9.51 -13.07 -12.10
CA GLU A 108 -8.94 -13.94 -13.12
C GLU A 108 -7.52 -14.24 -12.64
N THR A 109 -7.25 -15.50 -12.30
CA THR A 109 -6.07 -15.96 -11.56
C THR A 109 -4.78 -15.74 -12.35
N ALA A 110 -4.36 -14.49 -12.50
CA ALA A 110 -3.08 -14.11 -13.04
C ALA A 110 -2.10 -14.06 -11.88
N PHE A 111 -1.44 -15.20 -11.63
CA PHE A 111 0.02 -15.30 -11.52
C PHE A 111 0.42 -16.51 -10.64
N LYS A 112 0.61 -17.67 -11.27
CA LYS A 112 1.49 -18.72 -10.75
C LYS A 112 2.93 -18.18 -10.75
N LEU A 113 3.45 -17.69 -9.62
CA LEU A 113 4.90 -17.67 -9.41
C LEU A 113 5.25 -19.12 -9.08
N GLY A 114 5.45 -19.93 -10.12
CA GLY A 114 6.32 -21.09 -9.95
C GLY A 114 7.70 -20.57 -9.51
N PRO A 115 8.46 -21.35 -8.73
CA PRO A 115 9.84 -20.98 -8.39
C PRO A 115 10.58 -20.69 -9.69
N ALA A 116 11.22 -19.52 -9.78
CA ALA A 116 12.15 -19.26 -10.86
C ALA A 116 13.14 -20.43 -10.90
N PRO A 117 13.29 -21.17 -12.02
CA PRO A 117 14.36 -22.13 -12.10
C PRO A 117 15.66 -21.34 -11.94
N ALA A 118 16.44 -21.71 -10.93
CA ALA A 118 17.83 -21.33 -10.83
C ALA A 118 18.59 -22.04 -11.97
N GLU A 119 18.28 -21.69 -13.21
CA GLU A 119 19.01 -22.20 -14.36
C GLU A 119 20.26 -21.34 -14.50
N GLY A 120 21.37 -21.97 -14.15
CA GLY A 120 22.68 -21.36 -14.12
C GLY A 120 23.05 -20.75 -15.46
N LEU A 121 23.41 -19.48 -15.42
CA LEU A 121 24.50 -18.84 -16.16
C LEU A 121 24.37 -17.34 -15.87
N LEU A 122 25.04 -16.90 -14.82
CA LEU A 122 25.33 -15.48 -14.62
C LEU A 122 26.46 -15.13 -15.60
N PRO A 123 26.26 -14.35 -16.69
CA PRO A 123 27.39 -13.69 -17.31
C PRO A 123 27.93 -12.64 -16.33
N ALA A 124 29.25 -12.65 -16.18
CA ALA A 124 30.02 -11.95 -15.18
C ALA A 124 29.71 -10.45 -15.07
N SER A 125 29.68 -10.00 -13.81
CA SER A 125 29.98 -8.67 -13.29
C SER A 125 30.27 -7.57 -14.33
N LEU A 126 29.36 -6.61 -14.46
CA LEU A 126 29.63 -5.32 -15.08
C LEU A 126 30.39 -4.43 -14.07
N GLY A 127 31.60 -4.83 -13.71
CA GLY A 127 32.63 -3.92 -13.24
C GLY A 127 33.37 -3.41 -14.47
N GLN A 128 32.85 -2.34 -15.07
CA GLN A 128 33.53 -1.64 -16.15
C GLN A 128 34.82 -0.99 -15.64
N GLU A 129 35.90 -1.25 -16.38
CA GLU A 129 36.99 -0.35 -16.81
C GLU A 129 37.66 0.58 -15.78
#